data_AF-A0A8H6TB71-F1
#
_entry.id   AF-A0A8H6TB71-F1
#
_cell.length_a   1.000
_cell.length_b   1.000
_cell.length_c   1.000
_cell.angle_alpha   90.00
_cell.angle_beta   90.00
_cell.angle_gamma   90.00
#
_symmetry.space_group_name_H-M   'P 1'
#
loop_
_entity.id
_entity.type
_entity.pdbx_description
1 polymer ?
#
loop_
_entity_poly.entity_id
_entity_poly.type
_entity_poly.pdbx_seq_one_letter_code
_entity_poly.pdbx_strand_id
1 'polypeptide(L)'
;MLEVTRSRQATRLDSTYSKAFARMATAQHALGEYSEAVSSWRRALELHADEARKKDYIAGLEASMAKVQPPPTSTIRLPWEVAAMMLPRLSAKRTIDRECPCSSAWVIYAAHEEFMNGIRKLGTFRVDKDTGAPIGMLGCVIALSNGLLRDHRVAHSYPELTKLEQQLIFECESFFATCWIETDPSPKQVIQGVSEHGWDIASRAASFIVRAWIIRGQLDLLRTNRYDVAIGNCERCLLVIRQCRQLAPPANRGVFMEDTFLFGVQTLMLEMLVQKYSALPLTPIPPTLKQEADSLLLALDCHVPDPALQKNNPAFFYSFLAYPRGTAHSARGLVASRADSFHEAAEEYLSAARYFPADDEKHCYNLRLALINMKLARSSFPRADRLAVMAQLRSSVPAARAIWEHLSLPRPAAGLCSQGCALDELRMEEEALLQEKD
;
A
#
# COMPACT_ATOMS: atom_id res chain seq x y z
N MET A 1 -12.05 -17.51 20.79
CA MET A 1 -10.89 -17.42 19.87
C MET A 1 -10.16 -18.76 19.68
N LEU A 2 -9.69 -19.44 20.73
CA LEU A 2 -9.09 -20.79 20.64
C LEU A 2 -9.93 -21.79 19.82
N GLU A 3 -11.25 -21.71 19.94
CA GLU A 3 -12.19 -22.56 19.21
C GLU A 3 -12.32 -22.21 17.72
N VAL A 4 -12.13 -20.94 17.32
CA VAL A 4 -12.05 -20.53 15.91
C VAL A 4 -10.79 -21.12 15.27
N THR A 5 -9.64 -21.03 15.96
CA THR A 5 -8.36 -21.52 15.44
C THR A 5 -8.35 -23.04 15.28
N ARG A 6 -8.87 -23.78 16.27
CA ARG A 6 -9.02 -25.25 16.19
C ARG A 6 -9.99 -25.67 15.10
N SER A 7 -11.12 -24.98 14.97
CA SER A 7 -12.11 -25.28 13.93
C SER A 7 -11.56 -24.99 12.53
N ARG A 8 -10.79 -23.91 12.36
CA ARG A 8 -10.09 -23.58 11.11
C ARG A 8 -9.03 -24.63 10.74
N GLN A 9 -8.31 -25.15 11.73
CA GLN A 9 -7.36 -26.24 11.48
C GLN A 9 -8.10 -27.53 11.06
N ALA A 10 -9.24 -27.82 11.68
CA ALA A 10 -10.09 -28.95 11.31
C ALA A 10 -10.64 -28.83 9.88
N THR A 11 -11.06 -27.63 9.44
CA THR A 11 -11.52 -27.42 8.05
C THR A 11 -10.40 -27.48 7.01
N ARG A 12 -9.13 -27.27 7.41
CA ARG A 12 -7.96 -27.47 6.54
C ARG A 12 -7.61 -28.95 6.38
N LEU A 13 -7.83 -29.75 7.44
CA LEU A 13 -7.60 -31.19 7.42
C LEU A 13 -8.72 -31.94 6.69
N ASP A 14 -9.97 -31.49 6.86
CA ASP A 14 -11.13 -32.01 6.14
C ASP A 14 -12.03 -30.83 5.72
N SER A 15 -11.96 -30.49 4.43
CA SER A 15 -12.72 -29.39 3.83
C SER A 15 -14.22 -29.69 3.70
N THR A 16 -14.64 -30.94 3.94
CA THR A 16 -16.03 -31.38 3.93
C THR A 16 -16.65 -31.47 5.33
N TYR A 17 -15.87 -31.17 6.38
CA TYR A 17 -16.32 -31.33 7.76
C TYR A 17 -17.30 -30.22 8.20
N SER A 18 -18.59 -30.39 7.89
CA SER A 18 -19.65 -29.41 8.16
C SER A 18 -19.73 -28.95 9.62
N LYS A 19 -19.44 -29.83 10.58
CA LYS A 19 -19.41 -29.49 12.02
C LYS A 19 -18.29 -28.52 12.38
N ALA A 20 -17.13 -28.60 11.74
CA ALA A 20 -16.06 -27.64 12.01
C ALA A 20 -16.46 -26.24 11.54
N PHE A 21 -17.12 -26.11 10.39
CA PHE A 21 -17.67 -24.83 9.94
C PHE A 21 -18.73 -24.28 10.90
N ALA A 22 -19.63 -25.13 11.42
CA ALA A 22 -20.64 -24.70 12.41
C ALA A 22 -20.03 -24.25 13.75
N ARG A 23 -19.01 -24.97 14.24
CA ARG A 23 -18.27 -24.59 15.48
C ARG A 23 -17.49 -23.30 15.27
N MET A 24 -16.87 -23.14 14.11
CA MET A 24 -16.21 -21.89 13.72
C MET A 24 -17.20 -20.73 13.69
N ALA A 25 -18.37 -20.93 13.08
CA ALA A 25 -19.43 -19.93 12.98
C ALA A 25 -19.99 -19.51 14.35
N THR A 26 -20.23 -20.49 15.23
CA THR A 26 -20.67 -20.25 16.61
C THR A 26 -19.63 -19.44 17.39
N ALA A 27 -18.35 -19.82 17.27
CA ALA A 27 -17.27 -19.12 17.95
C ALA A 27 -17.05 -17.70 17.39
N GLN A 28 -17.23 -17.49 16.08
CA GLN A 28 -17.21 -16.17 15.45
C GLN A 28 -18.39 -15.31 15.92
N HIS A 29 -19.59 -15.87 15.98
CA HIS A 29 -20.79 -15.20 16.50
C HIS A 29 -20.57 -14.73 17.94
N ALA A 30 -20.04 -15.60 18.80
CA ALA A 30 -19.72 -15.26 20.20
C ALA A 30 -18.63 -14.18 20.33
N LEU A 31 -17.79 -14.00 19.31
CA LEU A 31 -16.77 -12.95 19.24
C LEU A 31 -17.29 -11.65 18.61
N GLY A 32 -18.57 -11.61 18.21
CA GLY A 32 -19.16 -10.47 17.49
C GLY A 32 -18.73 -10.37 16.03
N GLU A 33 -18.06 -11.39 15.48
CA GLU A 33 -17.69 -11.49 14.06
C GLU A 33 -18.89 -12.01 13.24
N TYR A 34 -20.00 -11.26 13.25
CA TYR A 34 -21.28 -11.74 12.72
C TYR A 34 -21.24 -12.02 11.21
N SER A 35 -20.51 -11.22 10.43
CA SER A 35 -20.37 -11.43 8.97
C SER A 35 -19.59 -12.70 8.65
N GLU A 36 -18.47 -12.94 9.32
CA GLU A 36 -17.69 -14.16 9.17
C GLU A 36 -18.43 -15.39 9.70
N ALA A 37 -19.21 -15.22 10.78
CA ALA A 37 -20.11 -16.27 11.27
C ALA A 37 -21.14 -16.66 10.21
N VAL A 38 -21.74 -15.68 9.53
CA VAL A 38 -22.69 -15.92 8.43
C VAL A 38 -22.04 -16.72 7.30
N SER A 39 -20.83 -16.35 6.85
CA SER A 39 -20.11 -17.10 5.82
C SER A 39 -19.81 -18.55 6.25
N SER A 40 -19.37 -18.75 7.49
CA SER A 40 -19.09 -20.08 8.03
C SER A 40 -20.37 -20.92 8.19
N TRP A 41 -21.48 -20.32 8.61
CA TRP A 41 -22.79 -20.98 8.69
C TRP A 41 -23.29 -21.42 7.31
N ARG A 42 -23.17 -20.56 6.29
CA ARG A 42 -23.53 -20.90 4.90
C ARG A 42 -22.70 -22.08 4.40
N ARG A 43 -21.39 -22.05 4.65
CA ARG A 43 -20.52 -23.17 4.25
C ARG A 43 -20.86 -24.46 4.98
N ALA A 44 -21.25 -24.40 6.25
CA ALA A 44 -21.70 -25.56 7.01
C ALA A 44 -23.01 -26.17 6.44
N LEU A 45 -23.91 -25.32 5.92
CA LEU A 45 -25.17 -25.74 5.29
C LEU A 45 -24.97 -26.34 3.89
N GLU A 46 -24.01 -25.82 3.13
CA GLU A 46 -23.64 -26.35 1.80
C GLU A 46 -23.05 -27.77 1.86
N LEU A 47 -22.30 -28.09 2.91
CA LEU A 47 -21.56 -29.36 3.05
C LEU A 47 -22.39 -30.53 3.59
N HIS A 48 -23.71 -30.51 3.35
CA HIS A 48 -24.71 -31.49 3.82
C HIS A 48 -24.73 -31.68 5.34
N ALA A 49 -25.58 -30.92 6.03
CA ALA A 49 -25.97 -31.20 7.40
C ALA A 49 -27.10 -32.25 7.45
N ASP A 50 -26.97 -33.22 8.35
CA ASP A 50 -28.08 -34.08 8.79
C ASP A 50 -29.29 -33.22 9.20
N GLU A 51 -30.52 -33.65 8.90
CA GLU A 51 -31.74 -32.82 9.07
C GLU A 51 -31.89 -32.27 10.49
N ALA A 52 -31.48 -33.04 11.50
CA ALA A 52 -31.46 -32.57 12.89
C ALA A 52 -30.52 -31.38 13.13
N ARG A 53 -29.36 -31.33 12.46
CA ARG A 53 -28.35 -30.26 12.62
C ARG A 53 -28.59 -29.08 11.69
N LYS A 54 -29.24 -29.32 10.55
CA LYS A 54 -29.59 -28.28 9.58
C LYS A 54 -30.47 -27.21 10.23
N LYS A 55 -31.41 -27.61 11.09
CA LYS A 55 -32.23 -26.68 11.88
C LYS A 55 -31.40 -25.79 12.80
N ASP A 56 -30.44 -26.36 13.52
CA ASP A 56 -29.53 -25.61 14.40
C ASP A 56 -28.63 -24.65 13.61
N TYR A 57 -28.18 -25.06 12.42
CA TYR A 57 -27.32 -24.24 11.58
C TYR A 57 -28.09 -23.06 10.95
N ILE A 58 -29.34 -23.29 10.54
CA ILE A 58 -30.25 -22.23 10.08
C ILE A 58 -30.51 -21.25 11.23
N ALA A 59 -30.80 -21.73 12.44
CA ALA A 59 -31.03 -20.86 13.59
C ALA A 59 -29.77 -20.02 13.94
N GLY A 60 -28.57 -20.63 13.88
CA GLY A 60 -27.30 -19.93 14.07
C GLY A 60 -27.01 -18.89 12.97
N LEU A 61 -27.35 -19.22 11.73
CA LEU A 61 -27.28 -18.30 10.59
C LEU A 61 -28.21 -17.10 10.78
N GLU A 62 -29.47 -17.34 11.10
CA GLU A 62 -30.48 -16.31 11.33
C GLU A 62 -30.10 -15.40 12.51
N ALA A 63 -29.65 -15.98 13.62
CA ALA A 63 -29.17 -15.22 14.77
C ALA A 63 -27.97 -14.34 14.42
N SER A 64 -27.04 -14.86 13.60
CA SER A 64 -25.90 -14.08 13.12
C SER A 64 -26.33 -12.98 12.16
N MET A 65 -27.22 -13.27 11.20
CA MET A 65 -27.78 -12.31 10.26
C MET A 65 -28.57 -11.19 10.96
N ALA A 66 -29.32 -11.50 12.02
CA ALA A 66 -30.05 -10.50 12.81
C ALA A 66 -29.11 -9.55 13.58
N LYS A 67 -27.86 -9.98 13.84
CA LYS A 67 -26.81 -9.19 14.49
C LYS A 67 -25.89 -8.50 13.51
N VAL A 68 -25.88 -8.92 12.24
CA VAL A 68 -25.31 -8.13 11.16
C VAL A 68 -26.12 -6.85 11.09
N GLN A 69 -25.54 -5.74 11.58
CA GLN A 69 -26.19 -4.45 11.42
C GLN A 69 -26.47 -4.27 9.92
N PRO A 70 -27.68 -3.80 9.53
CA PRO A 70 -27.88 -3.33 8.17
C PRO A 70 -26.74 -2.35 7.87
N PRO A 71 -26.19 -2.33 6.64
CA PRO A 71 -25.13 -1.41 6.31
C PRO A 71 -25.60 -0.03 6.80
N PRO A 72 -24.83 0.65 7.67
CA PRO A 72 -25.20 1.99 8.08
C PRO A 72 -25.51 2.76 6.80
N THR A 73 -26.62 3.51 6.79
CA THR A 73 -26.97 4.47 5.73
C THR A 73 -25.68 5.03 5.15
N SER A 74 -25.42 4.73 3.86
CA SER A 74 -24.09 4.70 3.25
C SER A 74 -23.31 6.00 3.42
N THR A 75 -22.74 6.20 4.61
CA THR A 75 -21.70 7.18 4.85
C THR A 75 -20.52 6.65 4.06
N ILE A 76 -20.21 7.31 2.95
CA ILE A 76 -18.99 7.07 2.20
C ILE A 76 -17.84 7.22 3.19
N ARG A 77 -17.14 6.12 3.49
CA ARG A 77 -15.99 6.12 4.41
C ARG A 77 -14.73 6.01 3.61
N LEU A 78 -13.76 6.86 3.92
CA LEU A 78 -12.46 6.83 3.29
C LEU A 78 -11.65 5.62 3.81
N PRO A 79 -10.68 5.10 3.03
CA PRO A 79 -10.00 3.85 3.38
C PRO A 79 -9.32 3.85 4.75
N TRP A 80 -8.78 4.98 5.19
CA TRP A 80 -8.17 5.11 6.52
C TRP A 80 -9.18 5.09 7.66
N GLU A 81 -10.42 5.55 7.44
CA GLU A 81 -11.50 5.46 8.43
C GLU A 81 -11.94 4.01 8.60
N VAL A 82 -12.04 3.27 7.49
CA VAL A 82 -12.29 1.82 7.53
C VAL A 82 -11.15 1.11 8.25
N ALA A 83 -9.92 1.42 7.87
CA ALA A 83 -8.73 0.84 8.48
C ALA A 83 -8.70 1.06 10.00
N ALA A 84 -8.98 2.29 10.46
CA ALA A 84 -9.04 2.64 11.89
C ALA A 84 -10.00 1.72 12.67
N MET A 85 -11.16 1.38 12.09
CA MET A 85 -12.12 0.47 12.72
C MET A 85 -11.65 -0.99 12.73
N MET A 86 -10.84 -1.40 11.76
CA MET A 86 -10.29 -2.75 11.68
C MET A 86 -9.15 -2.98 12.69
N LEU A 87 -8.40 -1.93 13.02
CA LEU A 87 -7.18 -2.03 13.82
C LEU A 87 -7.34 -2.68 15.20
N PRO A 88 -8.39 -2.41 16.01
CA PRO A 88 -8.55 -3.09 17.30
C PRO A 88 -8.63 -4.61 17.15
N ARG A 89 -9.41 -5.08 16.17
CA ARG A 89 -9.55 -6.51 15.88
C ARG A 89 -8.26 -7.12 15.34
N LEU A 90 -7.58 -6.44 14.42
CA LEU A 90 -6.29 -6.89 13.88
C LEU A 90 -5.23 -6.95 14.98
N SER A 91 -5.20 -5.99 15.90
CA SER A 91 -4.30 -5.95 17.05
C SER A 91 -4.56 -7.10 18.03
N ALA A 92 -5.83 -7.42 18.28
CA ALA A 92 -6.23 -8.56 19.09
C ALA A 92 -5.84 -9.90 18.45
N LYS A 93 -6.02 -10.05 17.13
CA LYS A 93 -5.57 -11.25 16.40
C LYS A 93 -4.05 -11.41 16.47
N ARG A 94 -3.29 -10.33 16.31
CA ARG A 94 -1.82 -10.31 16.38
C ARG A 94 -1.25 -10.76 17.73
N THR A 95 -1.97 -10.53 18.82
CA THR A 95 -1.54 -10.95 20.16
C THR A 95 -1.73 -12.45 20.39
N ILE A 96 -2.62 -13.08 19.62
CA ILE A 96 -3.07 -14.46 19.84
C ILE A 96 -2.46 -15.41 18.80
N ASP A 97 -2.43 -14.99 17.54
CA ASP A 97 -1.87 -15.79 16.45
C ASP A 97 -0.33 -15.73 16.46
N ARG A 98 0.30 -16.84 16.07
CA ARG A 98 1.76 -16.88 15.88
C ARG A 98 2.21 -15.99 14.72
N GLU A 99 1.34 -15.83 13.72
CA GLU A 99 1.56 -15.01 12.53
C GLU A 99 0.85 -13.66 12.66
N CYS A 100 1.49 -12.58 12.17
CA CYS A 100 0.87 -11.26 12.16
C CYS A 100 -0.23 -11.21 11.10
N PRO A 101 -1.46 -10.75 11.41
CA PRO A 101 -2.51 -10.64 10.41
C PRO A 101 -2.11 -9.66 9.30
N CYS A 102 -1.94 -10.19 8.09
CA CYS A 102 -1.65 -9.43 6.87
C CYS A 102 -2.87 -8.59 6.48
N SER A 103 -2.77 -7.26 6.53
CA SER A 103 -3.84 -6.37 6.13
C SER A 103 -3.30 -5.02 5.67
N SER A 104 -3.87 -4.47 4.60
CA SER A 104 -3.55 -3.14 4.09
C SER A 104 -3.98 -2.02 5.06
N ALA A 105 -4.88 -2.33 6.00
CA ALA A 105 -5.34 -1.40 7.04
C ALA A 105 -4.17 -0.83 7.87
N TRP A 106 -3.15 -1.65 8.16
CA TRP A 106 -1.96 -1.20 8.89
C TRP A 106 -1.22 -0.08 8.16
N VAL A 107 -1.11 -0.20 6.84
CA VAL A 107 -0.36 0.73 5.98
C VAL A 107 -1.12 2.03 5.82
N ILE A 108 -2.37 1.95 5.33
CA ILE A 108 -3.14 3.16 4.99
C ILE A 108 -3.50 3.98 6.22
N TYR A 109 -3.78 3.35 7.36
CA TYR A 109 -4.00 4.08 8.62
C TYR A 109 -2.73 4.79 9.11
N ALA A 110 -1.59 4.10 9.13
CA ALA A 110 -0.34 4.71 9.59
C ALA A 110 0.13 5.84 8.66
N ALA A 111 -0.04 5.68 7.35
CA ALA A 111 0.20 6.74 6.38
C ALA A 111 -0.71 7.95 6.64
N HIS A 112 -1.99 7.70 6.91
CA HIS A 112 -2.97 8.75 7.20
C HIS A 112 -2.66 9.50 8.50
N GLU A 113 -2.34 8.80 9.58
CA GLU A 113 -2.00 9.43 10.86
C GLU A 113 -0.79 10.36 10.74
N GLU A 114 0.26 9.93 10.04
CA GLU A 114 1.45 10.76 9.76
C GLU A 114 1.10 11.96 8.88
N PHE A 115 0.37 11.74 7.78
CA PHE A 115 0.00 12.82 6.88
C PHE A 115 -0.92 13.85 7.56
N MET A 116 -1.94 13.39 8.29
CA MET A 116 -2.86 14.26 9.03
C MET A 116 -2.21 14.96 10.21
N ASN A 117 -1.17 14.39 10.82
CA ASN A 117 -0.34 15.12 11.77
C ASN A 117 0.33 16.33 11.10
N GLY A 118 0.82 16.16 9.87
CA GLY A 118 1.31 17.25 9.02
C GLY A 118 0.23 18.30 8.73
N ILE A 119 -0.95 17.87 8.25
CA ILE A 119 -2.07 18.77 7.96
C ILE A 119 -2.52 19.56 9.20
N ARG A 120 -2.62 18.91 10.37
CA ARG A 120 -2.98 19.59 11.63
C ARG A 120 -1.94 20.64 12.02
N LYS A 121 -0.64 20.33 11.92
CA LYS A 121 0.43 21.31 12.16
C LYS A 121 0.34 22.48 11.19
N LEU A 122 0.09 22.20 9.91
CA LEU A 122 -0.10 23.23 8.89
C LEU A 122 -1.32 24.14 9.17
N GLY A 123 -2.40 23.57 9.71
CA GLY A 123 -3.58 24.30 10.14
C GLY A 123 -3.28 25.36 11.22
N THR A 124 -2.30 25.10 12.10
CA THR A 124 -1.88 26.05 13.14
C THR A 124 -1.08 27.24 12.61
N PHE A 125 -0.55 27.15 11.40
CA PHE A 125 0.26 28.22 10.81
C PHE A 125 -0.57 29.50 10.61
N ARG A 126 -0.04 30.61 11.10
CA ARG A 126 -0.59 31.96 10.93
C ARG A 126 0.53 33.00 11.03
N VAL A 127 0.28 34.17 10.47
CA VAL A 127 1.13 35.35 10.66
C VAL A 127 0.48 36.22 11.74
N ASP A 128 1.26 36.59 12.75
CA ASP A 128 0.83 37.49 13.80
C ASP A 128 0.47 38.86 13.22
N LYS A 129 -0.68 39.41 13.60
CA LYS A 129 -1.22 40.63 12.98
C LYS A 129 -0.47 41.89 13.38
N ASP A 130 0.12 41.90 14.58
CA ASP A 130 0.73 43.09 15.15
C ASP A 130 2.23 43.15 14.84
N THR A 131 2.91 42.01 14.90
CA THR A 131 4.36 41.89 14.68
C THR A 131 4.74 41.45 13.26
N GLY A 132 3.81 40.85 12.51
CA GLY A 132 4.10 40.20 11.23
C GLY A 132 4.91 38.90 11.38
N ALA A 133 5.15 38.42 12.60
CA ALA A 133 5.94 37.22 12.84
C ALA A 133 5.17 35.94 12.48
N PRO A 134 5.80 34.97 11.80
CA PRO A 134 5.18 33.67 11.56
C PRO A 134 5.06 32.87 12.87
N ILE A 135 3.88 32.30 13.11
CA ILE A 135 3.59 31.41 14.24
C ILE A 135 3.09 30.08 13.67
N GLY A 136 3.79 28.99 13.98
CA GLY A 136 3.41 27.66 13.53
C GLY A 136 4.08 26.55 14.35
N MET A 137 3.76 25.30 14.04
CA MET A 137 4.38 24.13 14.65
C MET A 137 5.47 23.54 13.74
N LEU A 138 6.63 23.21 14.30
CA LEU A 138 7.69 22.51 13.58
C LEU A 138 7.34 21.03 13.31
N GLY A 139 8.01 20.45 12.31
CA GLY A 139 7.88 19.04 11.95
C GLY A 139 6.63 18.74 11.12
N CYS A 140 6.02 19.74 10.46
CA CYS A 140 4.99 19.51 9.45
C CYS A 140 5.60 18.80 8.25
N VAL A 141 6.75 19.28 7.77
CA VAL A 141 7.46 18.73 6.61
C VAL A 141 7.84 17.26 6.81
N ILE A 142 8.31 16.90 8.01
CA ILE A 142 8.63 15.51 8.36
C ILE A 142 7.36 14.65 8.33
N ALA A 143 6.27 15.10 8.94
CA ALA A 143 5.03 14.34 9.05
C ALA A 143 4.37 14.11 7.67
N LEU A 144 4.25 15.17 6.84
CA LEU A 144 3.71 15.07 5.49
C LEU A 144 4.52 14.12 4.62
N SER A 145 5.84 14.28 4.58
CA SER A 145 6.71 13.40 3.78
C SER A 145 6.71 11.95 4.27
N ASN A 146 6.66 11.70 5.58
CA ASN A 146 6.54 10.35 6.12
C ASN A 146 5.22 9.66 5.70
N GLY A 147 4.09 10.38 5.75
CA GLY A 147 2.81 9.86 5.30
C GLY A 147 2.84 9.47 3.81
N LEU A 148 3.39 10.36 2.96
CA LEU A 148 3.55 10.12 1.52
C LEU A 148 4.46 8.92 1.20
N LEU A 149 5.56 8.76 1.94
CA LEU A 149 6.50 7.66 1.74
C LEU A 149 5.95 6.30 2.22
N ARG A 150 4.98 6.30 3.15
CA ARG A 150 4.29 5.07 3.58
C ARG A 150 3.24 4.64 2.56
N ASP A 151 2.41 5.57 2.14
CA ASP A 151 1.41 5.36 1.09
C ASP A 151 0.92 6.71 0.54
N HIS A 152 1.34 7.07 -0.67
CA HIS A 152 0.93 8.32 -1.31
C HIS A 152 -0.59 8.46 -1.53
N ARG A 153 -1.36 7.37 -1.45
CA ARG A 153 -2.83 7.40 -1.59
C ARG A 153 -3.52 8.20 -0.49
N VAL A 154 -2.82 8.59 0.57
CA VAL A 154 -3.35 9.52 1.59
C VAL A 154 -3.38 10.98 1.13
N ALA A 155 -2.65 11.32 0.06
CA ALA A 155 -2.61 12.68 -0.47
C ALA A 155 -3.98 13.08 -1.04
N HIS A 156 -4.65 14.01 -0.36
CA HIS A 156 -5.93 14.59 -0.76
C HIS A 156 -5.86 16.11 -0.74
N SER A 157 -6.86 16.77 -1.33
CA SER A 157 -6.99 18.21 -1.26
C SER A 157 -7.48 18.63 0.12
N TYR A 158 -6.60 19.26 0.90
CA TYR A 158 -6.91 19.87 2.19
C TYR A 158 -6.76 21.40 2.08
N PRO A 159 -7.70 22.20 2.63
CA PRO A 159 -7.61 23.67 2.61
C PRO A 159 -6.29 24.19 3.19
N GLU A 160 -5.75 23.53 4.21
CA GLU A 160 -4.51 23.87 4.88
C GLU A 160 -3.30 23.87 3.95
N LEU A 161 -3.31 23.06 2.87
CA LEU A 161 -2.20 22.97 1.91
C LEU A 161 -1.88 24.31 1.23
N THR A 162 -2.82 25.26 1.23
CA THR A 162 -2.59 26.63 0.76
C THR A 162 -1.49 27.36 1.56
N LYS A 163 -1.24 26.96 2.81
CA LYS A 163 -0.22 27.54 3.70
C LYS A 163 1.15 26.87 3.56
N LEU A 164 1.29 25.84 2.73
CA LEU A 164 2.48 24.98 2.73
C LEU A 164 3.77 25.73 2.42
N GLU A 165 3.79 26.61 1.42
CA GLU A 165 5.02 27.35 1.06
C GLU A 165 5.47 28.26 2.21
N GLN A 166 4.52 28.88 2.92
CA GLN A 166 4.83 29.70 4.09
C GLN A 166 5.35 28.84 5.26
N GLN A 167 4.77 27.66 5.45
CA GLN A 167 5.25 26.69 6.44
C GLN A 167 6.66 26.17 6.11
N LEU A 168 6.98 25.94 4.83
CA LEU A 168 8.32 25.54 4.39
C LEU A 168 9.35 26.62 4.71
N ILE A 169 9.04 27.89 4.44
CA ILE A 169 9.90 29.03 4.79
C ILE A 169 10.05 29.14 6.31
N PHE A 170 8.96 28.97 7.07
CA PHE A 170 9.01 29.01 8.53
C PHE A 170 9.88 27.90 9.15
N GLU A 171 9.76 26.66 8.67
CA GLU A 171 10.57 25.57 9.23
C GLU A 171 12.02 25.59 8.77
N CYS A 172 12.33 26.11 7.58
CA CYS A 172 13.66 25.98 6.99
C CYS A 172 14.79 26.53 7.87
N GLU A 173 14.53 27.60 8.65
CA GLU A 173 15.50 28.18 9.57
C GLU A 173 15.91 27.19 10.66
N SER A 174 14.94 26.47 11.23
CA SER A 174 15.18 25.45 12.26
C SER A 174 15.96 24.24 11.72
N PHE A 175 15.97 24.06 10.40
CA PHE A 175 16.72 23.00 9.71
C PHE A 175 17.97 23.53 8.97
N PHE A 176 18.34 24.79 9.14
CA PHE A 176 19.50 25.42 8.48
C PHE A 176 19.42 25.37 6.93
N ALA A 177 18.20 25.40 6.39
CA ALA A 177 17.92 25.19 4.96
C ALA A 177 17.46 26.48 4.24
N THR A 178 17.54 27.66 4.86
CA THR A 178 17.01 28.93 4.32
C THR A 178 17.53 29.25 2.92
N CYS A 179 18.84 29.23 2.71
CA CYS A 179 19.43 29.49 1.39
C CYS A 179 18.91 28.50 0.33
N TRP A 180 18.68 27.25 0.71
CA TRP A 180 18.22 26.21 -0.21
C TRP A 180 16.72 26.27 -0.47
N ILE A 181 15.88 26.64 0.50
CA ILE A 181 14.45 26.72 0.23
C ILE A 181 14.12 27.84 -0.77
N GLU A 182 14.88 28.94 -0.70
CA GLU A 182 14.72 30.12 -1.58
C GLU A 182 15.25 29.88 -3.00
N THR A 183 16.36 29.14 -3.14
CA THR A 183 17.05 28.94 -4.43
C THR A 183 16.62 27.67 -5.18
N ASP A 184 15.88 26.76 -4.53
CA ASP A 184 15.60 25.40 -5.01
C ASP A 184 16.85 24.71 -5.60
N PRO A 185 17.82 24.31 -4.77
CA PRO A 185 19.15 23.92 -5.22
C PRO A 185 19.10 22.69 -6.13
N SER A 186 20.03 22.60 -7.06
CA SER A 186 20.28 21.35 -7.77
C SER A 186 20.77 20.26 -6.80
N PRO A 187 20.54 18.96 -7.09
CA PRO A 187 21.10 17.86 -6.31
C PRO A 187 22.60 17.98 -6.06
N LYS A 188 23.36 18.45 -7.06
CA LYS A 188 24.81 18.64 -6.96
C LYS A 188 25.18 19.68 -5.89
N GLN A 189 24.45 20.80 -5.82
CA GLN A 189 24.66 21.83 -4.80
C GLN A 189 24.35 21.30 -3.40
N VAL A 190 23.31 20.48 -3.24
CA VAL A 190 23.00 19.84 -1.95
C VAL A 190 24.12 18.88 -1.54
N ILE A 191 24.56 17.99 -2.44
CA ILE A 191 25.65 17.03 -2.17
C ILE A 191 26.94 17.75 -1.80
N GLN A 192 27.33 18.76 -2.60
CA GLN A 192 28.51 19.57 -2.35
C GLN A 192 28.42 20.27 -1.00
N GLY A 193 27.30 20.94 -0.71
CA GLY A 193 27.11 21.64 0.55
C GLY A 193 27.22 20.72 1.77
N VAL A 194 26.69 19.49 1.71
CA VAL A 194 26.85 18.50 2.79
C VAL A 194 28.31 18.06 2.94
N SER A 195 29.01 17.84 1.83
CA SER A 195 30.42 17.42 1.86
C SER A 195 31.37 18.50 2.41
N GLU A 196 31.09 19.77 2.12
CA GLU A 196 31.94 20.91 2.50
C GLU A 196 31.65 21.44 3.91
N HIS A 197 30.38 21.47 4.32
CA HIS A 197 29.94 22.10 5.57
C HIS A 197 29.67 21.10 6.70
N GLY A 198 29.92 19.81 6.44
CA GLY A 198 29.90 18.74 7.43
C GLY A 198 28.55 18.05 7.63
N TRP A 199 28.61 16.85 8.21
CA TRP A 199 27.51 15.90 8.28
C TRP A 199 26.51 16.10 9.43
N ASP A 200 26.63 17.18 10.21
CA ASP A 200 25.69 17.52 11.29
C ASP A 200 24.64 18.53 10.77
N ILE A 201 25.06 19.78 10.56
CA ILE A 201 24.16 20.88 10.16
C ILE A 201 23.68 20.72 8.72
N ALA A 202 24.60 20.56 7.76
CA ALA A 202 24.22 20.49 6.35
C ALA A 202 23.42 19.21 6.02
N SER A 203 23.64 18.12 6.76
CA SER A 203 22.84 16.88 6.67
C SER A 203 21.37 17.11 7.08
N ARG A 204 21.12 17.93 8.12
CA ARG A 204 19.76 18.34 8.51
C ARG A 204 19.09 19.18 7.44
N ALA A 205 19.82 20.13 6.87
CA ALA A 205 19.33 20.94 5.76
C ALA A 205 19.00 20.08 4.53
N ALA A 206 19.85 19.10 4.21
CA ALA A 206 19.65 18.20 3.07
C ALA A 206 18.43 17.31 3.29
N SER A 207 18.25 16.78 4.50
CA SER A 207 17.05 16.03 4.87
C SER A 207 15.78 16.86 4.68
N PHE A 208 15.81 18.16 5.01
CA PHE A 208 14.68 19.05 4.87
C PHE A 208 14.33 19.27 3.39
N ILE A 209 15.33 19.56 2.56
CA ILE A 209 15.16 19.80 1.12
C ILE A 209 14.66 18.57 0.37
N VAL A 210 15.21 17.38 0.67
CA VAL A 210 14.73 16.12 0.10
C VAL A 210 13.25 15.90 0.41
N ARG A 211 12.82 16.17 1.65
CA ARG A 211 11.40 16.07 2.05
C ARG A 211 10.54 17.13 1.37
N ALA A 212 11.05 18.35 1.19
CA ALA A 212 10.35 19.41 0.46
C ALA A 212 10.11 19.01 -1.01
N TRP A 213 11.10 18.41 -1.70
CA TRP A 213 10.92 17.89 -3.07
C TRP A 213 9.88 16.78 -3.15
N ILE A 214 9.86 15.84 -2.20
CA ILE A 214 8.85 14.77 -2.14
C ILE A 214 7.44 15.40 -2.05
N ILE A 215 7.23 16.32 -1.11
CA ILE A 215 5.92 16.95 -0.89
C ILE A 215 5.52 17.78 -2.12
N ARG A 216 6.41 18.63 -2.64
CA ARG A 216 6.14 19.45 -3.82
C ARG A 216 5.79 18.61 -5.05
N GLY A 217 6.53 17.51 -5.26
CA GLY A 217 6.24 16.57 -6.35
C GLY A 217 4.86 15.93 -6.23
N GLN A 218 4.52 15.39 -5.06
CA GLN A 218 3.21 14.75 -4.84
C GLN A 218 2.04 15.72 -4.94
N LEU A 219 2.21 16.95 -4.45
CA LEU A 219 1.16 17.96 -4.55
C LEU A 219 1.01 18.51 -5.98
N ASP A 220 2.10 18.65 -6.74
CA ASP A 220 1.98 18.99 -8.16
C ASP A 220 1.26 17.89 -8.94
N LEU A 221 1.57 16.61 -8.66
CA LEU A 221 0.86 15.48 -9.23
C LEU A 221 -0.64 15.53 -8.88
N LEU A 222 -0.99 15.78 -7.60
CA LEU A 222 -2.38 15.89 -7.17
C LEU A 222 -3.14 17.01 -7.90
N ARG A 223 -2.48 18.14 -8.19
CA ARG A 223 -3.10 19.31 -8.85
C ARG A 223 -3.19 19.16 -10.36
N THR A 224 -2.15 18.63 -10.99
CA THR A 224 -1.99 18.67 -12.45
C THR A 224 -2.21 17.32 -13.13
N ASN A 225 -2.20 16.22 -12.35
CA ASN A 225 -2.21 14.85 -12.85
C ASN A 225 -1.06 14.54 -13.83
N ARG A 226 0.07 15.28 -13.71
CA ARG A 226 1.28 15.06 -14.51
C ARG A 226 2.37 14.46 -13.65
N TYR A 227 2.90 13.32 -14.10
CA TYR A 227 3.91 12.57 -13.36
C TYR A 227 5.32 13.15 -13.50
N ASP A 228 5.60 13.97 -14.52
CA ASP A 228 6.97 14.39 -14.87
C ASP A 228 7.69 15.13 -13.75
N VAL A 229 7.03 16.12 -13.15
CA VAL A 229 7.60 16.93 -12.04
C VAL A 229 7.84 16.06 -10.81
N ALA A 230 6.88 15.18 -10.50
CA ALA A 230 6.96 14.32 -9.32
C ALA A 230 8.05 13.24 -9.47
N ILE A 231 8.18 12.64 -10.66
CA ILE A 231 9.28 11.71 -11.00
C ILE A 231 10.62 12.45 -10.91
N GLY A 232 10.75 13.62 -11.55
CA GLY A 232 11.99 14.40 -11.50
C GLY A 232 12.41 14.79 -10.08
N ASN A 233 11.46 15.13 -9.21
CA ASN A 233 11.74 15.37 -7.80
C ASN A 233 12.23 14.10 -7.06
N CYS A 234 11.68 12.92 -7.37
CA CYS A 234 12.20 11.68 -6.81
C CYS A 234 13.61 11.36 -7.33
N GLU A 235 13.90 11.60 -8.60
CA GLU A 235 15.26 11.44 -9.16
C GLU A 235 16.27 12.35 -8.45
N ARG A 236 15.89 13.62 -8.20
CA ARG A 236 16.69 14.56 -7.39
C ARG A 236 16.96 13.98 -5.99
N CYS A 237 15.94 13.50 -5.31
CA CYS A 237 16.05 12.88 -3.99
C CYS A 237 17.00 11.67 -4.00
N LEU A 238 16.80 10.72 -4.92
CA LEU A 238 17.59 9.50 -5.01
C LEU A 238 19.07 9.79 -5.29
N LEU A 239 19.36 10.78 -6.15
CA LEU A 239 20.72 11.20 -6.41
C LEU A 239 21.40 11.72 -5.13
N VAL A 240 20.75 12.61 -4.39
CA VAL A 240 21.27 13.14 -3.12
C VAL A 240 21.46 12.02 -2.10
N ILE A 241 20.44 11.18 -1.87
CA ILE A 241 20.48 10.11 -0.87
C ILE A 241 21.64 9.15 -1.15
N ARG A 242 21.78 8.67 -2.38
CA ARG A 242 22.83 7.69 -2.75
C ARG A 242 24.23 8.27 -2.59
N GLN A 243 24.45 9.49 -3.09
CA GLN A 243 25.76 10.15 -3.00
C GLN A 243 26.13 10.48 -1.55
N CYS A 244 25.19 11.05 -0.79
CA CYS A 244 25.40 11.32 0.63
C CYS A 244 25.71 10.03 1.42
N ARG A 245 25.01 8.92 1.15
CA ARG A 245 25.28 7.63 1.80
C ARG A 245 26.69 7.09 1.52
N GLN A 246 27.20 7.30 0.30
CA GLN A 246 28.56 6.87 -0.08
C GLN A 246 29.63 7.71 0.62
N LEU A 247 29.39 9.03 0.76
CA LEU A 247 30.35 9.97 1.33
C LEU A 247 30.28 10.04 2.87
N ALA A 248 29.12 9.78 3.47
CA ALA A 248 28.90 9.91 4.91
C ALA A 248 29.54 8.76 5.72
N PRO A 249 30.29 9.07 6.79
CA PRO A 249 30.63 8.09 7.81
C PRO A 249 29.37 7.45 8.41
N PRO A 250 29.37 6.14 8.75
CA PRO A 250 28.19 5.45 9.28
C PRO A 250 27.54 6.15 10.48
N ALA A 251 28.33 6.69 11.40
CA ALA A 251 27.85 7.39 12.60
C ALA A 251 27.05 8.68 12.32
N ASN A 252 27.22 9.26 11.12
CA ASN A 252 26.62 10.54 10.75
C ASN A 252 25.47 10.37 9.73
N ARG A 253 25.06 9.13 9.46
CA ARG A 253 23.91 8.85 8.58
C ARG A 253 22.62 9.17 9.35
N GLY A 254 22.06 10.33 9.06
CA GLY A 254 20.72 10.69 9.53
C GLY A 254 19.62 9.90 8.82
N VAL A 255 18.37 10.06 9.29
CA VAL A 255 17.20 9.28 8.84
C VAL A 255 17.00 9.24 7.32
N PHE A 256 17.26 10.34 6.60
CA PHE A 256 17.06 10.35 5.14
C PHE A 256 18.10 9.52 4.36
N MET A 257 19.19 9.12 5.03
CA MET A 257 20.22 8.22 4.51
C MET A 257 19.98 6.76 4.91
N GLU A 258 18.93 6.45 5.67
CA GLU A 258 18.57 5.08 6.04
C GLU A 258 18.02 4.29 4.85
N ASP A 259 18.18 2.97 4.89
CA ASP A 259 17.70 2.05 3.85
C ASP A 259 16.21 2.22 3.59
N THR A 260 15.41 2.27 4.65
CA THR A 260 13.95 2.35 4.54
C THR A 260 13.48 3.68 3.97
N PHE A 261 14.24 4.76 4.17
CA PHE A 261 13.93 6.04 3.53
C PHE A 261 14.22 5.98 2.02
N LEU A 262 15.38 5.41 1.64
CA LEU A 262 15.71 5.16 0.24
C LEU A 262 14.67 4.28 -0.44
N PHE A 263 14.25 3.18 0.20
CA PHE A 263 13.20 2.28 -0.31
C PHE A 263 11.88 3.02 -0.53
N GLY A 264 11.46 3.87 0.40
CA GLY A 264 10.25 4.68 0.26
C GLY A 264 10.29 5.60 -0.95
N VAL A 265 11.41 6.32 -1.16
CA VAL A 265 11.56 7.24 -2.31
C VAL A 265 11.61 6.48 -3.63
N GLN A 266 12.36 5.37 -3.69
CA GLN A 266 12.40 4.52 -4.89
C GLN A 266 11.02 3.94 -5.23
N THR A 267 10.29 3.46 -4.22
CA THR A 267 8.95 2.92 -4.39
C THR A 267 7.99 3.97 -4.92
N LEU A 268 8.01 5.17 -4.36
CA LEU A 268 7.19 6.29 -4.83
C LEU A 268 7.45 6.60 -6.31
N MET A 269 8.73 6.63 -6.72
CA MET A 269 9.11 6.84 -8.12
C MET A 269 8.63 5.71 -9.03
N LEU A 270 8.83 4.45 -8.63
CA LEU A 270 8.40 3.29 -9.41
C LEU A 270 6.88 3.26 -9.58
N GLU A 271 6.10 3.57 -8.54
CA GLU A 271 4.64 3.64 -8.66
C GLU A 271 4.20 4.69 -9.69
N MET A 272 4.81 5.87 -9.67
CA MET A 272 4.53 6.93 -10.65
C MET A 272 4.94 6.55 -12.07
N LEU A 273 6.10 5.91 -12.26
CA LEU A 273 6.54 5.42 -13.57
C LEU A 273 5.59 4.33 -14.08
N VAL A 274 5.25 3.34 -13.26
CA VAL A 274 4.31 2.27 -13.62
C VAL A 274 2.96 2.87 -14.03
N GLN A 275 2.41 3.80 -13.25
CA GLN A 275 1.14 4.45 -13.58
C GLN A 275 1.22 5.23 -14.91
N LYS A 276 2.25 6.07 -15.08
CA LYS A 276 2.46 6.86 -16.30
C LYS A 276 2.55 5.98 -17.54
N TYR A 277 3.39 4.95 -17.53
CA TYR A 277 3.65 4.09 -18.70
C TYR A 277 2.59 3.01 -18.91
N SER A 278 1.79 2.69 -17.90
CA SER A 278 0.56 1.90 -18.09
C SER A 278 -0.50 2.70 -18.85
N ALA A 279 -0.62 4.00 -18.56
CA ALA A 279 -1.57 4.90 -19.23
C ALA A 279 -1.13 5.30 -20.65
N LEU A 280 0.15 5.13 -21.01
CA LEU A 280 0.72 5.57 -22.29
C LEU A 280 1.27 4.38 -23.10
N PRO A 281 0.41 3.53 -23.70
CA PRO A 281 0.87 2.28 -24.26
C PRO A 281 1.70 2.33 -25.53
N LEU A 282 1.79 3.47 -26.17
CA LEU A 282 2.65 3.66 -27.34
C LEU A 282 3.98 4.30 -26.98
N THR A 283 4.15 4.76 -25.74
CA THR A 283 5.38 5.43 -25.31
C THR A 283 6.40 4.39 -24.85
N PRO A 284 7.66 4.43 -25.36
CA PRO A 284 8.71 3.55 -24.90
C PRO A 284 8.96 3.67 -23.40
N ILE A 285 9.11 2.54 -22.71
CA ILE A 285 9.47 2.52 -21.30
C ILE A 285 10.93 2.96 -21.13
N PRO A 286 11.23 3.89 -20.21
CA PRO A 286 12.59 4.31 -19.94
C PRO A 286 13.37 3.17 -19.28
N PRO A 287 14.66 3.00 -19.61
CA PRO A 287 15.50 1.97 -19.00
C PRO A 287 15.58 2.12 -17.48
N THR A 288 15.45 3.35 -16.98
CA THR A 288 15.41 3.70 -15.56
C THR A 288 14.37 2.89 -14.79
N LEU A 289 13.21 2.56 -15.38
CA LEU A 289 12.17 1.79 -14.68
C LEU A 289 12.68 0.41 -14.24
N LYS A 290 13.31 -0.33 -15.17
CA LYS A 290 13.89 -1.65 -14.86
C LYS A 290 15.09 -1.53 -13.93
N GLN A 291 15.99 -0.59 -14.21
CA GLN A 291 17.21 -0.38 -13.41
C GLN A 291 16.88 -0.09 -11.94
N GLU A 292 15.87 0.73 -11.69
CA GLU A 292 15.46 1.11 -10.34
C GLU A 292 14.71 -0.02 -9.63
N ALA A 293 13.91 -0.80 -10.35
CA ALA A 293 13.26 -1.99 -9.80
C ALA A 293 14.29 -3.06 -9.40
N ASP A 294 15.25 -3.37 -10.28
CA ASP A 294 16.31 -4.35 -10.02
C ASP A 294 17.21 -3.90 -8.85
N SER A 295 17.58 -2.61 -8.82
CA SER A 295 18.35 -2.01 -7.72
C SER A 295 17.62 -2.08 -6.39
N LEU A 296 16.30 -1.80 -6.38
CA LEU A 296 15.49 -1.87 -5.17
C LEU A 296 15.37 -3.31 -4.63
N LEU A 297 15.12 -4.30 -5.51
CA LEU A 297 15.08 -5.71 -5.10
C LEU A 297 16.42 -6.17 -4.52
N LEU A 298 17.53 -5.86 -5.19
CA LEU A 298 18.87 -6.21 -4.71
C LEU A 298 19.15 -5.58 -3.33
N ALA A 299 18.78 -4.31 -3.14
CA ALA A 299 18.99 -3.63 -1.87
C ALA A 299 18.11 -4.21 -0.75
N LEU A 300 16.87 -4.59 -1.07
CA LEU A 300 15.95 -5.24 -0.13
C LEU A 300 16.41 -6.64 0.26
N ASP A 301 17.02 -7.40 -0.66
CA ASP A 301 17.56 -8.74 -0.38
C ASP A 301 18.84 -8.67 0.48
N CYS A 302 19.63 -7.61 0.31
CA CYS A 302 20.77 -7.33 1.18
C CYS A 302 20.36 -6.80 2.57
N HIS A 303 19.14 -6.28 2.72
CA HIS A 303 18.65 -5.73 3.97
C HIS A 303 18.15 -6.84 4.90
N VAL A 304 18.74 -6.93 6.09
CA VAL A 304 18.36 -7.91 7.12
C VAL A 304 17.50 -7.21 8.18
N PRO A 305 16.16 -7.28 8.09
CA PRO A 305 15.29 -6.66 9.09
C PRO A 305 15.32 -7.46 10.40
N ASP A 306 14.95 -6.80 11.50
CA ASP A 306 14.62 -7.51 12.75
C ASP A 306 13.55 -8.58 12.46
N PRO A 307 13.79 -9.87 12.77
CA PRO A 307 12.82 -10.94 12.56
C PRO A 307 11.46 -10.69 13.23
N ALA A 308 11.43 -9.91 14.31
CA ALA A 308 10.19 -9.54 15.00
C ALA A 308 9.51 -8.29 14.42
N LEU A 309 10.12 -7.60 13.45
CA LEU A 309 9.63 -6.32 12.92
C LEU A 309 8.21 -6.43 12.36
N GLN A 310 7.92 -7.45 11.55
CA GLN A 310 6.59 -7.65 10.98
C GLN A 310 5.51 -7.78 12.07
N LYS A 311 5.83 -8.48 13.16
CA LYS A 311 4.91 -8.66 14.29
C LYS A 311 4.80 -7.40 15.15
N ASN A 312 5.92 -6.76 15.45
CA ASN A 312 5.97 -5.62 16.36
C ASN A 312 5.41 -4.35 15.71
N ASN A 313 5.76 -4.12 14.44
CA ASN A 313 5.39 -2.95 13.67
C ASN A 313 5.00 -3.34 12.22
N PRO A 314 3.83 -3.97 12.04
CA PRO A 314 3.36 -4.38 10.72
C PRO A 314 3.24 -3.20 9.76
N ALA A 315 2.78 -2.04 10.22
CA ALA A 315 2.66 -0.85 9.40
C ALA A 315 4.02 -0.44 8.78
N PHE A 316 5.08 -0.41 9.58
CA PHE A 316 6.43 -0.12 9.07
C PHE A 316 6.96 -1.21 8.14
N PHE A 317 6.81 -2.48 8.52
CA PHE A 317 7.24 -3.60 7.68
C PHE A 317 6.59 -3.58 6.30
N TYR A 318 5.27 -3.42 6.24
CA TYR A 318 4.57 -3.39 4.96
C TYR A 318 4.93 -2.15 4.14
N SER A 319 4.96 -0.96 4.76
CA SER A 319 5.31 0.29 4.06
C SER A 319 6.69 0.28 3.43
N PHE A 320 7.71 -0.26 4.12
CA PHE A 320 9.11 -0.06 3.72
C PHE A 320 9.85 -1.33 3.32
N LEU A 321 9.26 -2.52 3.46
CA LEU A 321 9.92 -3.78 3.08
C LEU A 321 9.06 -4.66 2.17
N ALA A 322 7.76 -4.80 2.42
CA ALA A 322 6.90 -5.63 1.57
C ALA A 322 6.41 -4.88 0.32
N TYR A 323 5.77 -3.72 0.49
CA TYR A 323 5.24 -2.94 -0.64
C TYR A 323 6.33 -2.55 -1.64
N PRO A 324 7.54 -2.14 -1.22
CA PRO A 324 8.65 -1.90 -2.13
C PRO A 324 9.00 -3.10 -3.02
N ARG A 325 9.01 -4.34 -2.48
CA ARG A 325 9.20 -5.57 -3.27
C ARG A 325 8.06 -5.77 -4.26
N GLY A 326 6.82 -5.63 -3.80
CA GLY A 326 5.63 -5.74 -4.65
C GLY A 326 5.65 -4.77 -5.83
N THR A 327 5.99 -3.51 -5.55
CA THR A 327 6.09 -2.45 -6.56
C THR A 327 7.23 -2.71 -7.55
N ALA A 328 8.40 -3.16 -7.10
CA ALA A 328 9.52 -3.49 -7.97
C ALA A 328 9.19 -4.65 -8.93
N HIS A 329 8.57 -5.72 -8.42
CA HIS A 329 8.07 -6.81 -9.27
C HIS A 329 7.00 -6.34 -10.25
N SER A 330 6.08 -5.46 -9.82
CA SER A 330 5.08 -4.87 -10.72
C SER A 330 5.72 -4.06 -11.85
N ALA A 331 6.77 -3.30 -11.55
CA ALA A 331 7.56 -2.58 -12.55
C ALA A 331 8.26 -3.51 -13.54
N ARG A 332 8.89 -4.60 -13.06
CA ARG A 332 9.48 -5.64 -13.93
C ARG A 332 8.42 -6.32 -14.79
N GLY A 333 7.25 -6.61 -14.24
CA GLY A 333 6.11 -7.15 -14.97
C GLY A 333 5.65 -6.24 -16.11
N LEU A 334 5.60 -4.92 -15.88
CA LEU A 334 5.28 -3.95 -16.94
C LEU A 334 6.34 -3.94 -18.04
N VAL A 335 7.63 -3.94 -17.67
CA VAL A 335 8.73 -4.00 -18.63
C VAL A 335 8.68 -5.27 -19.48
N ALA A 336 8.53 -6.43 -18.86
CA ALA A 336 8.42 -7.71 -19.56
C ALA A 336 7.20 -7.77 -20.48
N SER A 337 6.05 -7.26 -20.02
CA SER A 337 4.83 -7.19 -20.81
C SER A 337 5.01 -6.34 -22.07
N ARG A 338 5.74 -5.21 -21.99
CA ARG A 338 6.08 -4.38 -23.17
C ARG A 338 7.05 -5.01 -24.13
N ALA A 339 7.86 -5.94 -23.65
CA ALA A 339 8.81 -6.69 -24.45
C ALA A 339 8.20 -7.97 -25.03
N ASP A 340 6.86 -8.11 -25.00
CA ASP A 340 6.10 -9.31 -25.37
C ASP A 340 6.58 -10.59 -24.65
N SER A 341 7.25 -10.42 -23.51
CA SER A 341 7.76 -11.51 -22.66
C SER A 341 6.68 -11.87 -21.64
N PHE A 342 5.52 -12.29 -22.14
CA PHE A 342 4.30 -12.42 -21.35
C PHE A 342 4.37 -13.50 -20.25
N HIS A 343 5.18 -14.54 -20.44
CA HIS A 343 5.39 -15.54 -19.39
C HIS A 343 6.11 -14.93 -18.19
N GLU A 344 7.25 -14.27 -18.42
CA GLU A 344 7.99 -13.51 -17.39
C GLU A 344 7.09 -12.44 -16.76
N ALA A 345 6.34 -11.68 -17.57
CA ALA A 345 5.43 -10.67 -17.06
C ALA A 345 4.39 -11.24 -16.09
N ALA A 346 3.80 -12.38 -16.41
CA ALA A 346 2.84 -13.05 -15.54
C ALA A 346 3.48 -13.49 -14.21
N GLU A 347 4.69 -14.08 -14.26
CA GLU A 347 5.42 -14.49 -13.04
C GLU A 347 5.80 -13.31 -12.16
N GLU A 348 6.23 -12.19 -12.76
CA GLU A 348 6.55 -10.95 -12.04
C GLU A 348 5.30 -10.35 -11.39
N TYR A 349 4.16 -10.32 -12.08
CA TYR A 349 2.91 -9.84 -11.48
C TYR A 349 2.37 -10.77 -10.39
N LEU A 350 2.52 -12.10 -10.52
CA LEU A 350 2.20 -13.02 -9.43
C LEU A 350 3.12 -12.80 -8.22
N SER A 351 4.40 -12.55 -8.45
CA SER A 351 5.37 -12.23 -7.40
C SER A 351 5.00 -10.91 -6.72
N ALA A 352 4.62 -9.89 -7.49
CA ALA A 352 4.15 -8.61 -6.98
C ALA A 352 2.93 -8.78 -6.06
N ALA A 353 1.93 -9.55 -6.50
CA ALA A 353 0.69 -9.77 -5.74
C ALA A 353 0.94 -10.37 -4.34
N ARG A 354 1.95 -11.24 -4.19
CA ARG A 354 2.27 -11.89 -2.90
C ARG A 354 2.75 -10.91 -1.82
N TYR A 355 3.27 -9.75 -2.20
CA TYR A 355 3.76 -8.75 -1.26
C TYR A 355 2.70 -7.73 -0.82
N PHE A 356 1.54 -7.73 -1.48
CA PHE A 356 0.39 -6.94 -1.08
C PHE A 356 -0.62 -7.81 -0.32
N PRO A 357 -1.14 -7.35 0.83
CA PRO A 357 -2.25 -8.00 1.52
C PRO A 357 -3.45 -8.23 0.59
N ALA A 358 -4.19 -9.31 0.80
CA ALA A 358 -5.35 -9.67 -0.04
C ALA A 358 -6.48 -8.62 0.01
N ASP A 359 -6.51 -7.77 1.04
CA ASP A 359 -7.41 -6.64 1.17
C ASP A 359 -6.83 -5.33 0.61
N ASP A 360 -5.68 -5.34 -0.08
CA ASP A 360 -5.18 -4.20 -0.87
C ASP A 360 -5.62 -4.30 -2.34
N GLU A 361 -6.05 -3.19 -2.94
CA GLU A 361 -6.35 -3.13 -4.37
C GLU A 361 -5.14 -3.47 -5.27
N LYS A 362 -3.91 -3.20 -4.80
CA LYS A 362 -2.67 -3.54 -5.52
C LYS A 362 -2.50 -5.05 -5.65
N HIS A 363 -2.93 -5.83 -4.66
CA HIS A 363 -2.91 -7.30 -4.74
C HIS A 363 -3.76 -7.79 -5.90
N CYS A 364 -5.03 -7.38 -5.90
CA CYS A 364 -5.97 -7.72 -6.96
C CYS A 364 -5.46 -7.25 -8.33
N TYR A 365 -4.91 -6.03 -8.40
CA TYR A 365 -4.51 -5.42 -9.67
C TYR A 365 -3.40 -6.23 -10.34
N ASN A 366 -2.40 -6.64 -9.56
CA ASN A 366 -1.33 -7.50 -10.05
C ASN A 366 -1.84 -8.91 -10.42
N LEU A 367 -2.78 -9.50 -9.67
CA LEU A 367 -3.38 -10.78 -10.10
C LEU A 367 -4.11 -10.67 -11.45
N ARG A 368 -4.82 -9.57 -11.70
CA ARG A 368 -5.44 -9.31 -13.01
C ARG A 368 -4.40 -9.16 -14.12
N LEU A 369 -3.34 -8.38 -13.88
CA LEU A 369 -2.27 -8.23 -14.87
C LEU A 369 -1.58 -9.56 -15.15
N ALA A 370 -1.39 -10.41 -14.14
CA ALA A 370 -0.89 -11.76 -14.33
C ALA A 370 -1.81 -12.57 -15.27
N LEU A 371 -3.12 -12.60 -15.03
CA LEU A 371 -4.08 -13.31 -15.90
C LEU A 371 -4.04 -12.82 -17.36
N ILE A 372 -3.99 -11.51 -17.57
CA ILE A 372 -3.88 -10.92 -18.91
C ILE A 372 -2.61 -11.44 -19.62
N ASN A 373 -1.47 -11.45 -18.93
CA ASN A 373 -0.21 -11.90 -19.52
C ASN A 373 -0.18 -13.44 -19.69
N MET A 374 -0.80 -14.21 -18.79
CA MET A 374 -0.96 -15.66 -18.96
C MET A 374 -1.73 -16.03 -20.24
N LYS A 375 -2.73 -15.22 -20.60
CA LYS A 375 -3.52 -15.38 -21.83
C LYS A 375 -2.74 -15.05 -23.09
N LEU A 376 -1.86 -14.05 -23.02
CA LEU A 376 -1.04 -13.60 -24.15
C LEU A 376 0.21 -14.45 -24.36
N ALA A 377 0.65 -15.20 -23.35
CA ALA A 377 1.83 -16.03 -23.43
C ALA A 377 1.69 -17.15 -24.48
N ARG A 378 2.73 -17.30 -25.32
CA ARG A 378 2.81 -18.35 -26.35
C ARG A 378 2.94 -19.75 -25.73
N SER A 379 3.64 -19.85 -24.61
CA SER A 379 3.69 -21.06 -23.77
C SER A 379 2.45 -21.09 -22.88
N SER A 380 1.70 -22.19 -22.92
CA SER A 380 0.51 -22.34 -22.09
C SER A 380 0.87 -22.40 -20.60
N PHE A 381 0.28 -21.51 -19.82
CA PHE A 381 0.17 -21.74 -18.38
C PHE A 381 -0.80 -22.90 -18.15
N PRO A 382 -0.49 -23.83 -17.24
CA PRO A 382 -1.41 -24.88 -16.86
C PRO A 382 -2.78 -24.30 -16.51
N ARG A 383 -3.85 -24.95 -17.00
CA ARG A 383 -5.23 -24.54 -16.72
C ARG A 383 -5.49 -24.41 -15.22
N ALA A 384 -4.95 -25.35 -14.42
CA ALA A 384 -5.04 -25.31 -12.97
C ALA A 384 -4.46 -24.03 -12.36
N ASP A 385 -3.33 -23.54 -12.87
CA ASP A 385 -2.70 -22.31 -12.38
C ASP A 385 -3.54 -21.07 -12.69
N ARG A 386 -4.08 -21.00 -13.93
CA ARG A 386 -4.99 -19.92 -14.34
C ARG A 386 -6.23 -19.87 -13.43
N LEU A 387 -6.86 -21.03 -13.20
CA LEU A 387 -8.02 -21.15 -12.31
C LEU A 387 -7.68 -20.79 -10.85
N ALA A 388 -6.49 -21.16 -10.37
CA ALA A 388 -6.04 -20.81 -9.02
C ALA A 388 -5.90 -19.29 -8.84
N VAL A 389 -5.37 -18.59 -9.85
CA VAL A 389 -5.24 -17.12 -9.83
C VAL A 389 -6.63 -16.46 -9.89
N MET A 390 -7.55 -16.96 -10.71
CA MET A 390 -8.93 -16.47 -10.75
C MET A 390 -9.66 -16.65 -9.42
N ALA A 391 -9.48 -17.81 -8.76
CA ALA A 391 -10.06 -18.07 -7.45
C ALA A 391 -9.50 -17.11 -6.37
N GLN A 392 -8.19 -16.84 -6.39
CA GLN A 392 -7.57 -15.84 -5.52
C GLN A 392 -8.20 -14.46 -5.74
N LEU A 393 -8.28 -14.01 -6.99
CA LEU A 393 -8.85 -12.72 -7.35
C LEU A 393 -10.32 -12.59 -6.91
N ARG A 394 -11.14 -13.64 -7.08
CA ARG A 394 -12.53 -13.67 -6.62
C ARG A 394 -12.64 -13.50 -5.11
N SER A 395 -11.72 -14.09 -4.36
CA SER A 395 -11.71 -14.00 -2.89
C SER A 395 -11.18 -12.65 -2.39
N SER A 396 -10.23 -12.05 -3.10
CA SER A 396 -9.56 -10.81 -2.68
C SER A 396 -10.33 -9.55 -3.05
N VAL A 397 -11.09 -9.53 -4.15
CA VAL A 397 -11.82 -8.32 -4.58
C VAL A 397 -12.84 -7.84 -3.52
N PRO A 398 -13.69 -8.70 -2.91
CA PRO A 398 -14.58 -8.27 -1.83
C PRO A 398 -13.82 -7.73 -0.62
N ALA A 399 -12.68 -8.34 -0.27
CA ALA A 399 -11.84 -7.91 0.84
C ALA A 399 -11.21 -6.53 0.56
N ALA A 400 -10.71 -6.31 -0.66
CA ALA A 400 -10.18 -5.03 -1.08
C ALA A 400 -11.26 -3.94 -1.14
N ARG A 401 -12.45 -4.24 -1.68
CA ARG A 401 -13.57 -3.28 -1.70
C ARG A 401 -13.97 -2.84 -0.30
N ALA A 402 -13.96 -3.75 0.68
CA ALA A 402 -14.32 -3.42 2.05
C ALA A 402 -13.52 -2.23 2.63
N ILE A 403 -12.28 -2.01 2.18
CA ILE A 403 -11.43 -0.88 2.59
C ILE A 403 -11.39 0.21 1.52
N TRP A 404 -11.23 -0.15 0.25
CA TRP A 404 -10.79 0.75 -0.82
C TRP A 404 -11.91 1.26 -1.74
N GLU A 405 -13.15 0.81 -1.59
CA GLU A 405 -14.27 1.13 -2.50
C GLU A 405 -14.52 2.62 -2.71
N HIS A 406 -14.27 3.44 -1.69
CA HIS A 406 -14.57 4.88 -1.70
C HIS A 406 -13.33 5.76 -1.83
N LEU A 407 -12.18 5.20 -2.19
CA LEU A 407 -11.00 5.99 -2.43
C LEU A 407 -11.21 6.90 -3.66
N SER A 408 -11.35 8.20 -3.41
CA SER A 408 -11.59 9.21 -4.43
C SER A 408 -10.26 9.77 -4.94
N LEU A 409 -9.52 9.01 -5.75
CA LEU A 409 -8.30 9.51 -6.39
C LEU A 409 -8.64 10.29 -7.67
N PRO A 410 -7.92 11.38 -8.00
CA PRO A 410 -7.95 11.95 -9.34
C PRO A 410 -7.58 10.83 -10.34
N ARG A 411 -8.49 10.55 -11.28
CA ARG A 411 -8.33 9.41 -12.19
C ARG A 411 -7.08 9.52 -13.09
N PRO A 412 -6.51 8.37 -13.52
CA PRO A 412 -6.86 7.01 -13.10
C PRO A 412 -5.72 6.47 -12.23
N ALA A 413 -5.84 6.57 -10.91
CA ALA A 413 -5.06 5.70 -10.06
C ALA A 413 -5.36 4.24 -10.44
N ALA A 414 -4.31 3.46 -10.67
CA ALA A 414 -4.35 2.09 -11.21
C ALA A 414 -4.86 1.02 -10.21
N GLY A 415 -5.80 1.39 -9.35
CA GLY A 415 -6.48 0.48 -8.44
C GLY A 415 -7.65 -0.24 -9.12
N LEU A 416 -7.82 -1.55 -8.88
CA LEU A 416 -8.98 -2.28 -9.38
C LEU A 416 -10.32 -1.78 -8.83
N CYS A 417 -10.31 -1.19 -7.63
CA CYS A 417 -11.49 -0.64 -6.99
C CYS A 417 -11.85 0.73 -7.61
N SER A 418 -10.86 1.58 -7.89
CA SER A 418 -11.06 2.88 -8.57
C SER A 418 -11.39 2.75 -10.07
N GLN A 419 -10.99 1.65 -10.70
CA GLN A 419 -11.27 1.35 -12.11
C GLN A 419 -12.56 0.53 -12.32
N GLY A 420 -13.31 0.22 -11.26
CA GLY A 420 -14.58 -0.53 -11.37
C GLY A 420 -14.37 -1.89 -12.04
N CYS A 421 -13.77 -2.85 -11.32
CA CYS A 421 -13.52 -4.16 -11.91
C CYS A 421 -14.77 -4.83 -12.49
N ALA A 422 -14.62 -5.20 -13.75
CA ALA A 422 -15.26 -6.27 -14.50
C ALA A 422 -15.12 -7.66 -13.84
N LEU A 423 -15.65 -7.82 -12.63
CA LEU A 423 -15.86 -9.14 -12.00
C LEU A 423 -16.69 -10.06 -12.91
N ASP A 424 -17.60 -9.47 -13.68
CA ASP A 424 -18.45 -10.19 -14.63
C ASP A 424 -17.66 -10.72 -15.82
N GLU A 425 -16.68 -9.96 -16.37
CA GLU A 425 -15.81 -10.46 -17.45
C GLU A 425 -14.92 -11.61 -16.96
N LEU A 426 -14.38 -11.51 -15.75
CA LEU A 426 -13.58 -12.57 -15.14
C LEU A 426 -14.40 -13.84 -14.89
N ARG A 427 -15.67 -13.70 -14.49
CA ARG A 427 -16.58 -14.83 -14.31
C ARG A 427 -16.86 -15.53 -15.64
N MET A 428 -17.15 -14.78 -16.71
CA MET A 428 -17.36 -15.36 -18.03
C MET A 428 -16.10 -16.06 -18.54
N GLU A 429 -14.92 -15.50 -18.29
CA GLU A 429 -13.65 -16.11 -18.68
C GLU A 429 -13.35 -17.40 -17.90
N GLU A 430 -13.69 -17.46 -16.61
CA GLU A 430 -13.55 -18.69 -15.81
C GLU A 430 -14.50 -19.78 -16.29
N GLU A 431 -15.75 -19.42 -16.58
CA GLU A 431 -16.75 -20.35 -17.14
C GLU A 431 -16.28 -20.91 -18.48
N ALA A 432 -15.65 -20.10 -19.33
CA ALA A 432 -15.04 -20.56 -20.58
C ALA A 432 -13.84 -21.52 -20.33
N LEU A 433 -12.95 -21.19 -19.40
CA LEU A 433 -11.82 -22.05 -19.02
C LEU A 433 -12.27 -23.37 -18.38
N LEU A 434 -13.42 -23.39 -17.69
CA LEU A 434 -14.02 -24.63 -17.16
C LEU A 434 -14.57 -25.54 -18.27
N GLN A 435 -14.85 -24.99 -19.45
CA GLN A 435 -15.34 -25.73 -20.61
C GLN A 435 -14.22 -26.20 -21.56
N GLU A 436 -13.00 -25.67 -21.45
CA GLU A 436 -11.84 -26.19 -22.18
C GLU A 436 -11.55 -27.66 -21.79
N LYS A 437 -11.30 -28.53 -22.77
CA LYS A 437 -10.73 -29.87 -22.53
C LYS A 437 -9.21 -29.75 -22.52
N ASP A 438 -8.58 -30.49 -21.62
CA ASP A 438 -7.12 -30.47 -21.39
C ASP A 438 -6.31 -30.87 -22.64
#